data_AF-F8PRS7-F1
#
_entry.id   AF-F8PRS7-F1
#
_cell.length_a   1.000
_cell.length_b   1.000
_cell.length_c   1.000
_cell.angle_alpha   90.00
_cell.angle_beta   90.00
_cell.angle_gamma   90.00
#
_symmetry.space_group_name_H-M   'P 1'
#
loop_
_entity.id
_entity.type
_entity.pdbx_description
1 polymer ?
#
loop_
_entity_poly.entity_id
_entity_poly.type
_entity_poly.pdbx_seq_one_letter_code
_entity_poly.pdbx_strand_id
1 'polypeptide(L)'
;MTKHSKNNTASSVFSYAEKQKTNYGTKRQRLGNESMRTFDACALCLQRAREPLACNHGHLFCKECVYTDLLTQKKDIKRQKDRLEAMKKGAEGEKERAKEAARQRVLHDFEKGHLGLSGNTTVLATTSGAASNESTGTKRKLDIDSSTVETLTREAEEAALRQIEREQAEALRHKLPDFWLPSLTPTYTSVGPPVSLKDVKLQTTCRGGNPPHPLSLKSLVPVKFTFHSTSNAHLVGSTASPTQDEQAKSKQEEQQSPICPSCKGVISNNKIIFLMKPCAHVICKTCTDSLVRPAHQCVVCDHLLGDQDIVELKREGTGFAGGGLAESSRTGVAFQG
;
A
#
# COMPACT_ATOMS: atom_id res chain seq x y z
N MET A 1 -43.69 43.50 -19.48
CA MET A 1 -43.61 42.72 -18.23
C MET A 1 -42.49 41.68 -18.37
N THR A 2 -41.36 41.91 -17.72
CA THR A 2 -40.27 40.93 -17.64
C THR A 2 -40.77 39.70 -16.88
N LYS A 3 -40.73 38.52 -17.51
CA LYS A 3 -41.18 37.24 -16.92
C LYS A 3 -40.36 36.93 -15.66
N HIS A 4 -40.95 37.14 -14.49
CA HIS A 4 -40.33 36.87 -13.18
C HIS A 4 -39.88 35.42 -12.98
N SER A 5 -40.45 34.47 -13.73
CA SER A 5 -40.10 33.05 -13.71
C SER A 5 -38.73 32.72 -14.31
N LYS A 6 -38.08 33.68 -15.00
CA LYS A 6 -36.71 33.53 -15.52
C LYS A 6 -35.66 34.18 -14.62
N ASN A 7 -36.06 34.73 -13.47
CA ASN A 7 -35.10 35.27 -12.51
C ASN A 7 -34.41 34.11 -11.80
N ASN A 8 -33.08 34.23 -11.63
CA ASN A 8 -32.26 33.19 -11.00
C ASN A 8 -32.73 32.79 -9.58
N THR A 9 -33.46 33.68 -8.89
CA THR A 9 -34.04 33.43 -7.56
C THR A 9 -35.36 32.65 -7.56
N ALA A 10 -35.96 32.38 -8.72
CA ALA A 10 -37.26 31.71 -8.83
C ALA A 10 -37.17 30.19 -9.07
N SER A 11 -35.98 29.65 -9.38
CA SER A 11 -35.77 28.21 -9.55
C SER A 11 -35.30 27.55 -8.26
N SER A 12 -35.90 26.41 -7.89
CA SER A 12 -35.48 25.56 -6.77
C SER A 12 -34.14 24.85 -7.00
N VAL A 13 -33.54 24.99 -8.18
CA VAL A 13 -32.26 24.39 -8.56
C VAL A 13 -31.28 25.52 -8.85
N PHE A 14 -30.14 25.52 -8.15
CA PHE A 14 -29.05 26.44 -8.45
C PHE A 14 -28.55 26.25 -9.89
N SER A 15 -28.37 27.37 -10.59
CA SER A 15 -27.67 27.39 -11.87
C SER A 15 -26.20 26.96 -11.71
N TYR A 16 -25.54 26.60 -12.81
CA TYR A 16 -24.13 26.21 -12.78
C TYR A 16 -23.23 27.29 -12.16
N ALA A 17 -23.46 28.56 -12.51
CA ALA A 17 -22.71 29.70 -11.98
C ALA A 17 -22.94 29.91 -10.47
N GLU A 18 -24.14 29.64 -9.97
CA GLU A 18 -24.45 29.71 -8.54
C GLU A 18 -23.83 28.53 -7.78
N LYS A 19 -23.88 27.31 -8.33
CA LYS A 19 -23.19 26.14 -7.77
C LYS A 19 -21.68 26.32 -7.66
N GLN A 20 -21.07 27.04 -8.59
CA GLN A 20 -19.65 27.38 -8.50
C GLN A 20 -19.34 28.39 -7.38
N LYS A 21 -20.26 29.33 -7.10
CA LYS A 21 -20.10 30.33 -6.04
C LYS A 21 -20.38 29.77 -4.64
N THR A 22 -21.21 28.73 -4.52
CA THR A 22 -21.50 28.10 -3.23
C THR A 22 -20.37 27.19 -2.76
N ASN A 23 -20.30 26.96 -1.45
CA ASN A 23 -19.29 26.07 -0.83
C ASN A 23 -19.79 24.64 -0.61
N TYR A 24 -21.01 24.34 -1.04
CA TYR A 24 -21.68 23.07 -0.79
C TYR A 24 -21.58 22.13 -2.00
N GLY A 25 -21.65 20.83 -1.73
CA GLY A 25 -21.56 19.78 -2.74
C GLY A 25 -20.14 19.46 -3.21
N THR A 26 -20.04 18.67 -4.28
CA THR A 26 -18.76 18.23 -4.85
C THR A 26 -18.20 19.32 -5.78
N LYS A 27 -17.07 19.92 -5.42
CA LYS A 27 -16.36 20.88 -6.27
C LYS A 27 -15.38 20.13 -7.15
N ARG A 28 -15.45 20.35 -8.47
CA ARG A 28 -14.48 19.83 -9.44
C ARG A 28 -13.73 21.01 -10.04
N GLN A 29 -12.41 20.99 -9.96
CA GLN A 29 -11.56 22.02 -10.56
C GLN A 29 -10.55 21.36 -11.49
N ARG A 30 -10.35 22.00 -12.65
CA ARG A 30 -9.31 21.60 -13.59
C ARG A 30 -7.98 22.16 -13.15
N LEU A 31 -6.99 21.28 -13.09
CA LEU A 31 -5.61 21.61 -12.78
C LEU A 31 -4.89 22.02 -14.07
N GLY A 32 -4.17 23.13 -14.01
CA GLY A 32 -3.34 23.59 -15.12
C GLY A 32 -2.06 22.77 -15.25
N ASN A 33 -1.29 23.03 -16.30
CA ASN A 33 0.01 22.38 -16.52
C ASN A 33 0.98 22.63 -15.35
N GLU A 34 0.95 23.80 -14.73
CA GLU A 34 1.79 24.16 -13.57
C GLU A 34 1.55 23.29 -12.33
N SER A 35 0.38 22.65 -12.23
CA SER A 35 0.05 21.74 -11.13
C SER A 35 0.51 20.30 -11.38
N MET A 36 1.06 20.01 -12.56
CA MET A 36 1.53 18.69 -12.95
C MET A 36 3.04 18.59 -12.81
N ARG A 37 3.55 17.49 -12.25
CA ARG A 37 4.99 17.23 -12.25
C ARG A 37 5.52 17.14 -13.69
N THR A 38 6.68 17.75 -13.93
CA THR A 38 7.39 17.63 -15.21
C THR A 38 7.89 16.20 -15.43
N PHE A 39 8.12 15.85 -16.69
CA PHE A 39 8.53 14.48 -17.05
C PHE A 39 9.93 14.10 -16.53
N ASP A 40 10.80 15.09 -16.28
CA ASP A 40 12.16 14.96 -15.78
C ASP A 40 12.30 15.27 -14.28
N ALA A 41 11.20 15.56 -13.59
CA ALA A 41 11.20 15.80 -12.16
C ALA A 41 11.10 14.51 -11.34
N CYS A 42 11.83 14.49 -10.22
CA CYS A 42 11.80 13.44 -9.22
C CYS A 42 10.44 13.40 -8.50
N ALA A 43 9.84 12.22 -8.34
CA ALA A 43 8.56 12.07 -7.64
C ALA A 43 8.64 12.28 -6.12
N LEU A 44 9.84 12.41 -5.53
CA LEU A 44 10.02 12.68 -4.11
C LEU A 44 10.30 14.16 -3.81
N CYS A 45 11.24 14.79 -4.54
CA CYS A 45 11.61 16.19 -4.30
C CYS A 45 10.95 17.19 -5.27
N LEU A 46 10.25 16.71 -6.32
CA LEU A 46 9.58 17.52 -7.35
C LEU A 46 10.49 18.46 -8.16
N GLN A 47 11.80 18.42 -7.92
CA GLN A 47 12.80 19.12 -8.71
C GLN A 47 13.29 18.23 -9.86
N ARG A 48 13.95 18.84 -10.86
CA ARG A 48 14.64 18.13 -11.94
C ARG A 48 15.57 17.05 -11.36
N ALA A 49 15.43 15.82 -11.82
CA ALA A 49 16.07 14.67 -11.21
C ALA A 49 17.59 14.67 -11.43
N ARG A 50 18.35 14.63 -10.32
CA ARG A 50 19.81 14.46 -10.31
C ARG A 50 20.16 12.98 -10.30
N GLU A 51 21.03 12.56 -11.23
CA GLU A 51 21.32 11.13 -11.48
C GLU A 51 20.03 10.28 -11.51
N PRO A 52 19.17 10.50 -12.52
CA PRO A 52 17.82 9.97 -12.50
C PRO A 52 17.80 8.44 -12.50
N LEU A 53 17.03 7.88 -11.57
CA LEU A 53 16.71 6.46 -11.47
C LEU A 53 15.22 6.26 -11.69
N ALA A 54 14.85 5.19 -12.39
CA ALA A 54 13.47 4.80 -12.61
C ALA A 54 13.15 3.45 -11.96
N CYS A 55 11.93 3.30 -11.46
CA CYS A 55 11.37 2.02 -11.07
C CYS A 55 10.88 1.24 -12.32
N ASN A 56 10.70 -0.08 -12.20
CA ASN A 56 10.00 -0.94 -13.17
C ASN A 56 8.62 -0.43 -13.65
N HIS A 57 7.92 0.38 -12.84
CA HIS A 57 6.64 0.98 -13.23
C HIS A 57 6.77 2.37 -13.84
N GLY A 58 7.98 2.87 -14.06
CA GLY A 58 8.24 4.12 -14.77
C GLY A 58 8.30 5.39 -13.94
N HIS A 59 8.25 5.32 -12.61
CA HIS A 59 8.38 6.51 -11.77
C HIS A 59 9.84 6.94 -11.68
N LEU A 60 10.11 8.23 -11.87
CA LEU A 60 11.44 8.84 -11.90
C LEU A 60 11.82 9.44 -10.54
N PHE A 61 13.09 9.30 -10.17
CA PHE A 61 13.60 9.81 -8.89
C PHE A 61 15.06 10.23 -8.97
N CYS A 62 15.50 11.08 -8.04
CA CYS A 62 16.92 11.28 -7.77
C CYS A 62 17.50 10.08 -7.03
N LYS A 63 18.73 9.68 -7.33
CA LYS A 63 19.43 8.59 -6.64
C LYS A 63 19.46 8.77 -5.12
N GLU A 64 19.78 9.97 -4.64
CA GLU A 64 19.81 10.28 -3.20
C GLU A 64 18.42 10.17 -2.55
N CYS A 65 17.37 10.67 -3.22
CA CYS A 65 16.02 10.67 -2.67
C CYS A 65 15.47 9.25 -2.52
N VAL A 66 15.67 8.37 -3.52
CA VAL A 66 15.20 6.99 -3.41
C VAL A 66 15.96 6.23 -2.35
N TYR A 67 17.27 6.44 -2.27
CA TYR A 67 18.09 5.68 -1.33
C TYR A 67 17.75 6.08 0.11
N THR A 68 17.57 7.37 0.37
CA THR A 68 17.12 7.84 1.69
C THR A 68 15.73 7.32 2.02
N ASP A 69 14.77 7.38 1.09
CA ASP A 69 13.41 6.85 1.32
C ASP A 69 13.38 5.32 1.54
N LEU A 70 14.14 4.54 0.77
CA LEU A 70 14.23 3.09 0.98
C LEU A 70 14.90 2.75 2.32
N LEU A 71 15.88 3.55 2.77
CA LEU A 71 16.51 3.36 4.08
C LEU A 71 15.57 3.74 5.23
N THR A 72 14.79 4.82 5.12
CA THR A 72 13.80 5.18 6.14
C THR A 72 12.71 4.13 6.22
N GLN A 73 12.17 3.68 5.08
CA GLN A 73 11.19 2.59 5.06
C GLN A 73 11.73 1.31 5.69
N LYS A 74 12.99 0.92 5.42
CA LYS A 74 13.60 -0.26 6.07
C LYS A 74 13.73 -0.10 7.60
N LYS A 75 14.07 1.10 8.09
CA LYS A 75 14.12 1.39 9.53
C LYS A 75 12.74 1.33 10.16
N ASP A 76 11.72 1.88 9.50
CA ASP A 76 10.34 1.84 9.96
C ASP A 76 9.79 0.41 9.99
N ILE A 77 10.06 -0.37 8.94
CA ILE A 77 9.72 -1.80 8.88
C ILE A 77 10.39 -2.56 10.03
N LYS A 78 11.67 -2.30 10.32
CA LYS A 78 12.35 -2.93 11.46
C LYS A 78 11.66 -2.58 12.78
N ARG A 79 11.39 -1.29 13.01
CA ARG A 79 10.69 -0.81 14.23
C ARG A 79 9.30 -1.44 14.38
N GLN A 80 8.57 -1.58 13.28
CA GLN A 80 7.26 -2.23 13.26
C GLN A 80 7.37 -3.73 13.55
N LYS A 81 8.38 -4.42 12.99
CA LYS A 81 8.65 -5.84 13.29
C LYS A 81 8.98 -6.04 14.77
N ASP A 82 9.90 -5.24 15.32
CA ASP A 82 10.28 -5.34 16.74
C ASP A 82 9.06 -5.11 17.66
N ARG A 83 8.20 -4.14 17.32
CA ARG A 83 6.94 -3.88 18.06
C ARG A 83 5.94 -5.04 17.93
N LEU A 84 5.78 -5.61 16.74
CA LEU A 84 4.91 -6.76 16.50
C LEU A 84 5.41 -8.01 17.23
N GLU A 85 6.72 -8.25 17.25
CA GLU A 85 7.35 -9.35 17.99
C GLU A 85 7.18 -9.19 19.50
N ALA A 86 7.34 -7.98 20.04
CA ALA A 86 7.09 -7.70 21.45
C ALA A 86 5.62 -7.93 21.84
N MET A 87 4.67 -7.45 21.02
CA MET A 87 3.24 -7.71 21.24
C MET A 87 2.90 -9.20 21.14
N LYS A 88 3.51 -9.91 20.19
CA LYS A 88 3.32 -11.36 20.03
C LYS A 88 3.85 -12.14 21.24
N LYS A 89 5.04 -11.80 21.74
CA LYS A 89 5.61 -12.40 22.95
C LYS A 89 4.73 -12.14 24.19
N GLY A 90 4.19 -10.93 24.32
CA GLY A 90 3.24 -10.60 25.39
C GLY A 90 1.95 -11.42 25.29
N ALA A 91 1.38 -11.55 24.09
CA ALA A 91 0.18 -12.35 23.86
C ALA A 91 0.42 -13.85 24.09
N GLU A 92 1.59 -14.39 23.72
CA GLU A 92 1.96 -15.78 23.99
C GLU A 92 2.09 -16.04 25.51
N GLY A 93 2.74 -15.14 26.25
CA GLY A 93 2.84 -15.25 27.71
C GLY A 93 1.50 -15.07 28.44
N GLU A 94 0.57 -14.26 27.92
CA GLU A 94 -0.81 -14.19 28.44
C GLU A 94 -1.56 -15.50 28.17
N LYS A 95 -1.41 -16.09 26.99
CA LYS A 95 -2.02 -17.38 26.65
C LYS A 95 -1.50 -18.51 27.53
N GLU A 96 -0.20 -18.56 27.81
CA GLU A 96 0.40 -19.58 28.70
C GLU A 96 -0.13 -19.44 30.13
N ARG A 97 -0.09 -18.23 30.70
CA ARG A 97 -0.64 -17.97 32.04
C ARG A 97 -2.12 -18.32 32.14
N ALA A 98 -2.88 -18.03 31.09
CA ALA A 98 -4.30 -18.34 31.08
C ALA A 98 -4.58 -19.85 30.87
N LYS A 99 -3.72 -20.59 30.16
CA LYS A 99 -3.75 -22.07 30.10
C LYS A 99 -3.39 -22.70 31.44
N GLU A 100 -2.44 -22.13 32.18
CA GLU A 100 -2.09 -22.61 33.53
C GLU A 100 -3.23 -22.34 34.51
N ALA A 101 -3.81 -21.13 34.50
CA ALA A 101 -4.98 -20.80 35.31
C ALA A 101 -6.19 -21.69 34.98
N ALA A 102 -6.37 -22.02 33.70
CA ALA A 102 -7.37 -22.99 33.24
C ALA A 102 -7.16 -24.37 33.86
N ARG A 103 -5.95 -24.91 33.76
CA ARG A 103 -5.59 -26.22 34.33
C ARG A 103 -5.80 -26.23 35.84
N GLN A 104 -5.41 -25.16 36.54
CA GLN A 104 -5.62 -25.03 37.98
C GLN A 104 -7.10 -24.99 38.36
N ARG A 105 -7.97 -24.32 37.58
CA ARG A 105 -9.42 -24.33 37.81
C ARG A 105 -10.04 -25.72 37.64
N VAL A 106 -9.66 -26.44 36.58
CA VAL A 106 -10.15 -27.82 36.35
C VAL A 106 -9.72 -28.74 37.49
N LEU A 107 -8.45 -28.66 37.93
CA LEU A 107 -7.96 -29.44 39.07
C LEU A 107 -8.71 -29.09 40.36
N HIS A 108 -8.92 -27.81 40.65
CA HIS A 108 -9.65 -27.36 41.84
C HIS A 108 -11.12 -27.82 41.82
N ASP A 109 -11.80 -27.75 40.67
CA ASP A 109 -13.17 -28.24 40.53
C ASP A 109 -13.25 -29.77 40.66
N PHE A 110 -12.24 -30.49 40.16
CA PHE A 110 -12.10 -31.94 40.35
C PHE A 110 -11.88 -32.31 41.82
N GLU A 111 -10.95 -31.65 42.51
CA GLU A 111 -10.68 -31.85 43.95
C GLU A 111 -11.91 -31.55 44.80
N LYS A 112 -12.63 -30.46 44.50
CA LYS A 112 -13.89 -30.09 45.16
C LYS A 112 -14.98 -31.13 44.91
N GLY A 113 -15.05 -31.70 43.70
CA GLY A 113 -15.95 -32.81 43.36
C GLY A 113 -15.60 -34.09 44.12
N HIS A 114 -14.31 -34.37 44.33
CA HIS A 114 -13.85 -35.54 45.08
C HIS A 114 -14.06 -35.40 46.59
N LEU A 115 -13.84 -34.21 47.16
CA LEU A 115 -14.14 -33.87 48.56
C LEU A 115 -15.67 -33.73 48.83
N GLY A 116 -16.47 -33.55 47.77
CA GLY A 116 -17.93 -33.55 47.81
C GLY A 116 -18.56 -34.96 47.92
N LEU A 117 -17.76 -36.03 47.87
CA LEU A 117 -18.23 -37.41 47.98
C LEU A 117 -18.62 -37.84 49.42
N SER A 118 -19.09 -36.88 50.23
CA SER A 118 -19.80 -37.14 51.48
C SER A 118 -21.18 -36.44 51.54
N GLY A 119 -21.65 -35.83 50.44
CA GLY A 119 -22.95 -35.18 50.38
C GLY A 119 -23.55 -35.16 48.96
N ASN A 120 -24.47 -36.09 48.71
CA ASN A 120 -25.45 -36.13 47.63
C ASN A 120 -24.96 -35.97 46.17
N THR A 121 -24.88 -37.12 45.50
CA THR A 121 -24.93 -37.30 44.04
C THR A 121 -26.22 -36.73 43.44
N THR A 122 -26.21 -35.48 42.97
CA THR A 122 -27.31 -34.98 42.11
C THR A 122 -26.94 -33.90 41.09
N VAL A 123 -25.66 -33.64 40.79
CA VAL A 123 -25.30 -32.62 39.77
C VAL A 123 -24.07 -33.03 38.96
N LEU A 124 -24.14 -34.14 38.23
CA LEU A 124 -23.26 -34.37 37.08
C LEU A 124 -23.99 -35.15 35.97
N ALA A 125 -25.20 -34.70 35.67
CA ALA A 125 -26.03 -35.23 34.59
C ALA A 125 -26.92 -34.11 34.01
N THR A 126 -26.31 -32.99 33.61
CA THR A 126 -27.03 -31.95 32.87
C THR A 126 -26.14 -31.39 31.77
N THR A 127 -26.01 -32.13 30.67
CA THR A 127 -26.06 -31.62 29.28
C THR A 127 -25.90 -32.78 28.30
N SER A 128 -26.91 -33.65 28.20
CA SER A 128 -27.16 -34.45 27.00
C SER A 128 -28.66 -34.72 26.95
N GLY A 129 -29.35 -34.07 26.03
CA GLY A 129 -30.79 -34.21 25.88
C GLY A 129 -31.17 -35.62 25.42
N ALA A 130 -32.12 -36.23 26.12
CA ALA A 130 -33.06 -37.20 25.58
C ALA A 130 -34.28 -37.22 26.49
N ALA A 131 -35.38 -36.66 26.00
CA ALA A 131 -36.68 -36.83 26.61
C ALA A 131 -37.12 -38.28 26.41
N SER A 132 -37.17 -39.05 27.49
CA SER A 132 -38.08 -40.19 27.62
C SER A 132 -38.34 -40.43 29.11
N ASN A 133 -39.54 -40.03 29.53
CA ASN A 133 -40.18 -40.57 30.72
C ASN A 133 -40.17 -42.10 30.62
N GLU A 134 -39.70 -42.80 31.65
CA GLU A 134 -40.52 -43.66 32.50
C GLU A 134 -39.68 -44.64 33.35
N SER A 135 -39.91 -44.54 34.66
CA SER A 135 -39.91 -45.56 35.72
C SER A 135 -38.70 -46.44 36.07
N THR A 136 -38.58 -46.56 37.40
CA THR A 136 -38.20 -47.74 38.19
C THR A 136 -36.71 -47.99 38.46
N GLY A 137 -36.37 -47.84 39.74
CA GLY A 137 -35.06 -48.11 40.30
C GLY A 137 -34.62 -49.55 40.08
N THR A 138 -33.43 -49.70 39.53
CA THR A 138 -32.58 -50.87 39.72
C THR A 138 -31.16 -50.36 39.76
N LYS A 139 -30.46 -50.60 40.87
CA LYS A 139 -29.08 -50.19 41.11
C LYS A 139 -28.18 -50.87 40.07
N ARG A 140 -27.92 -50.20 38.95
CA ARG A 140 -26.87 -50.60 38.01
C ARG A 140 -25.54 -50.31 38.68
N LYS A 141 -24.79 -51.37 38.97
CA LYS A 141 -23.38 -51.30 39.36
C LYS A 141 -22.64 -50.62 38.20
N LEU A 142 -22.34 -49.34 38.34
CA LEU A 142 -21.48 -48.63 37.40
C LEU A 142 -20.07 -49.17 37.64
N ASP A 143 -19.65 -50.18 36.87
CA ASP A 143 -18.23 -50.48 36.73
C ASP A 143 -17.62 -49.30 35.95
N ILE A 144 -17.05 -48.37 36.70
CA ILE A 144 -16.32 -47.22 36.17
C ILE A 144 -14.99 -47.76 35.66
N ASP A 145 -14.91 -48.01 34.35
CA ASP A 145 -13.66 -48.39 33.70
C ASP A 145 -12.70 -47.20 33.66
N SER A 146 -11.43 -47.42 34.04
CA SER A 146 -10.37 -46.40 34.02
C SER A 146 -10.31 -45.63 32.69
N SER A 147 -10.50 -46.33 31.58
CA SER A 147 -10.50 -45.77 30.24
C SER A 147 -11.64 -44.76 29.99
N THR A 148 -12.82 -44.98 30.60
CA THR A 148 -13.96 -44.05 30.46
C THR A 148 -13.77 -42.77 31.27
N VAL A 149 -13.08 -42.86 32.42
CA VAL A 149 -12.70 -41.69 33.22
C VAL A 149 -11.65 -40.86 32.48
N GLU A 150 -10.68 -41.52 31.84
CA GLU A 150 -9.67 -40.86 30.99
C GLU A 150 -10.29 -40.15 29.77
N THR A 151 -11.32 -40.73 29.14
CA THR A 151 -12.02 -40.04 28.03
C THR A 151 -12.83 -38.84 28.49
N LEU A 152 -13.54 -38.96 29.62
CA LEU A 152 -14.37 -37.87 30.16
C LEU A 152 -13.52 -36.72 30.69
N THR A 153 -12.38 -37.01 31.30
CA THR A 153 -11.40 -35.99 31.73
C THR A 153 -10.82 -35.26 30.52
N ARG A 154 -10.44 -35.97 29.45
CA ARG A 154 -9.96 -35.35 28.21
C ARG A 154 -11.01 -34.46 27.53
N GLU A 155 -12.27 -34.91 27.47
CA GLU A 155 -13.37 -34.10 26.92
C GLU A 155 -13.69 -32.86 27.76
N ALA A 156 -13.64 -32.98 29.09
CA ALA A 156 -13.81 -31.85 30.01
C ALA A 156 -12.64 -30.86 29.90
N GLU A 157 -11.41 -31.33 29.76
CA GLU A 157 -10.22 -30.51 29.50
C GLU A 157 -10.34 -29.75 28.16
N GLU A 158 -10.77 -30.42 27.09
CA GLU A 158 -10.99 -29.79 25.78
C GLU A 158 -12.14 -28.75 25.81
N ALA A 159 -13.22 -29.02 26.55
CA ALA A 159 -14.33 -28.09 26.72
C ALA A 159 -13.93 -26.85 27.52
N ALA A 160 -13.17 -27.02 28.61
CA ALA A 160 -12.62 -25.93 29.41
C ALA A 160 -11.67 -25.05 28.57
N LEU A 161 -10.79 -25.68 27.77
CA LEU A 161 -9.91 -24.96 26.84
C LEU A 161 -10.68 -24.11 25.82
N ARG A 162 -11.76 -24.65 25.24
CA ARG A 162 -12.62 -23.89 24.29
C ARG A 162 -13.39 -22.74 24.93
N GLN A 163 -13.76 -22.86 26.20
CA GLN A 163 -14.45 -21.78 26.91
C GLN A 163 -13.49 -20.64 27.26
N ILE A 164 -12.27 -21.00 27.66
CA ILE A 164 -11.20 -20.06 27.96
C ILE A 164 -10.68 -19.38 26.69
N GLU A 165 -10.62 -20.09 25.56
CA GLU A 165 -10.33 -19.46 24.27
C GLU A 165 -11.38 -18.41 23.87
N ARG A 166 -12.66 -18.64 24.17
CA ARG A 166 -13.74 -17.65 23.94
C ARG A 166 -13.62 -16.44 24.86
N GLU A 167 -13.43 -16.64 26.17
CA GLU A 167 -13.25 -15.56 27.15
C GLU A 167 -11.99 -14.73 26.86
N GLN A 168 -10.90 -15.38 26.44
CA GLN A 168 -9.68 -14.69 26.01
C GLN A 168 -9.91 -13.91 24.71
N ALA A 169 -10.63 -14.47 23.74
CA ALA A 169 -10.95 -13.76 22.50
C ALA A 169 -11.80 -12.51 22.78
N GLU A 170 -12.73 -12.57 23.73
CA GLU A 170 -13.54 -11.43 24.17
C GLU A 170 -12.73 -10.42 24.98
N ALA A 171 -11.85 -10.85 25.88
CA ALA A 171 -10.96 -9.96 26.62
C ALA A 171 -9.92 -9.28 25.72
N LEU A 172 -9.43 -9.98 24.69
CA LEU A 172 -8.52 -9.41 23.68
C LEU A 172 -9.23 -8.41 22.76
N ARG A 173 -10.54 -8.58 22.51
CA ARG A 173 -11.35 -7.59 21.77
C ARG A 173 -11.38 -6.23 22.45
N HIS A 174 -11.37 -6.18 23.78
CA HIS A 174 -11.37 -4.92 24.55
C HIS A 174 -9.98 -4.34 24.85
N LYS A 175 -8.90 -5.14 24.72
CA LYS A 175 -7.51 -4.70 24.98
C LYS A 175 -6.74 -4.28 23.73
N LEU A 176 -7.27 -4.58 22.55
CA LEU A 176 -6.71 -4.06 21.30
C LEU A 176 -6.99 -2.55 21.26
N PRO A 177 -5.97 -1.71 21.02
CA PRO A 177 -6.20 -0.28 20.81
C PRO A 177 -7.21 -0.11 19.66
N ASP A 178 -8.34 0.54 19.96
CA ASP A 178 -9.55 0.70 19.12
C ASP A 178 -9.35 1.38 17.74
N PHE A 179 -8.11 1.49 17.26
CA PHE A 179 -7.75 2.24 16.05
C PHE A 179 -7.37 1.34 14.84
N TRP A 180 -7.24 0.01 15.00
CA TRP A 180 -6.74 -0.90 13.94
C TRP A 180 -7.42 -2.29 13.86
N LEU A 181 -8.75 -2.38 13.96
CA LEU A 181 -9.50 -3.56 13.49
C LEU A 181 -9.94 -3.33 12.02
N PRO A 182 -9.45 -4.11 11.02
CA PRO A 182 -9.87 -4.00 9.62
C PRO A 182 -11.29 -4.45 9.27
N SER A 183 -12.10 -4.87 10.25
CA SER A 183 -13.56 -4.87 10.10
C SER A 183 -14.18 -3.47 10.26
N LEU A 184 -13.39 -2.48 10.71
CA LEU A 184 -13.80 -1.11 11.05
C LEU A 184 -12.82 -0.02 10.53
N THR A 185 -11.88 -0.34 9.64
CA THR A 185 -11.09 0.66 8.88
C THR A 185 -11.40 0.57 7.38
N PRO A 186 -11.89 1.64 6.72
CA PRO A 186 -12.58 1.54 5.42
C PRO A 186 -11.70 1.41 4.17
N THR A 187 -10.37 1.26 4.26
CA THR A 187 -9.52 1.36 3.06
C THR A 187 -8.19 0.57 3.15
N TYR A 188 -8.23 -0.77 3.09
CA TYR A 188 -7.13 -1.51 2.46
C TYR A 188 -7.65 -2.82 1.85
N THR A 189 -7.61 -2.90 0.53
CA THR A 189 -8.21 -3.95 -0.28
C THR A 189 -7.26 -5.14 -0.41
N SER A 190 -7.49 -6.16 0.40
CA SER A 190 -7.27 -7.57 0.03
C SER A 190 -8.13 -8.44 0.95
N VAL A 191 -9.31 -8.82 0.44
CA VAL A 191 -10.19 -9.90 0.89
C VAL A 191 -10.08 -10.31 2.37
N GLY A 192 -10.90 -9.67 3.21
CA GLY A 192 -11.21 -10.15 4.57
C GLY A 192 -10.36 -9.54 5.70
N PRO A 193 -10.87 -9.56 6.94
CA PRO A 193 -10.10 -9.14 8.11
C PRO A 193 -8.90 -10.08 8.31
N PRO A 194 -7.71 -9.56 8.65
CA PRO A 194 -6.52 -10.38 8.84
C PRO A 194 -6.76 -11.33 10.01
N VAL A 195 -6.76 -12.64 9.70
CA VAL A 195 -7.01 -13.72 10.67
C VAL A 195 -5.80 -13.91 11.60
N SER A 196 -4.62 -13.38 11.24
CA SER A 196 -3.42 -13.45 12.08
C SER A 196 -2.45 -12.28 11.87
N LEU A 197 -1.69 -11.94 12.92
CA LEU A 197 -0.59 -10.97 12.86
C LEU A 197 0.59 -11.41 11.94
N LYS A 198 0.56 -12.65 11.41
CA LYS A 198 1.62 -13.21 10.55
C LYS A 198 1.47 -12.79 9.09
N ASP A 199 0.35 -12.20 8.71
CA ASP A 199 0.01 -11.93 7.31
C ASP A 199 0.45 -10.53 6.82
N VAL A 200 1.07 -9.72 7.69
CA VAL A 200 1.56 -8.39 7.31
C VAL A 200 2.91 -8.50 6.59
N LYS A 201 2.88 -8.61 5.27
CA LYS A 201 4.07 -8.61 4.42
C LYS A 201 4.69 -7.21 4.34
N LEU A 202 5.51 -6.87 5.33
CA LEU A 202 6.24 -5.60 5.40
C LEU A 202 7.34 -5.56 4.33
N GLN A 203 7.07 -4.88 3.22
CA GLN A 203 8.00 -4.62 2.13
C GLN A 203 8.14 -3.12 1.89
N THR A 204 9.30 -2.71 1.37
CA THR A 204 9.50 -1.34 0.91
C THR A 204 8.64 -1.07 -0.33
N THR A 205 7.99 0.09 -0.37
CA THR A 205 7.05 0.49 -1.40
C THR A 205 7.50 1.76 -2.09
N CYS A 206 7.15 1.89 -3.36
CA CYS A 206 7.37 3.11 -4.11
C CYS A 206 6.30 4.16 -3.75
N ARG A 207 6.73 5.32 -3.24
CA ARG A 207 5.83 6.44 -2.90
C ARG A 207 5.42 7.29 -4.10
N GLY A 208 6.08 7.14 -5.25
CA GLY A 208 5.81 7.92 -6.45
C GLY A 208 4.62 7.44 -7.28
N GLY A 209 4.01 6.29 -6.94
CA GLY A 209 2.93 5.68 -7.69
C GLY A 209 1.68 5.43 -6.85
N ASN A 210 0.52 5.68 -7.44
CA ASN A 210 -0.78 5.25 -6.93
C ASN A 210 -1.35 4.20 -7.91
N PRO A 211 -1.53 2.92 -7.51
CA PRO A 211 -1.28 2.33 -6.19
C PRO A 211 0.21 2.14 -5.85
N PRO A 212 0.56 2.07 -4.55
CA PRO A 212 1.91 1.75 -4.10
C PRO A 212 2.28 0.32 -4.51
N HIS A 213 3.49 0.13 -5.02
CA HIS A 213 4.01 -1.16 -5.47
C HIS A 213 5.34 -1.46 -4.77
N PRO A 214 5.73 -2.74 -4.65
CA PRO A 214 6.99 -3.11 -4.02
C PRO A 214 8.18 -2.55 -4.80
N LEU A 215 9.13 -1.95 -4.09
CA LEU A 215 10.32 -1.36 -4.67
C LEU A 215 11.56 -1.85 -3.93
N SER A 216 12.55 -2.34 -4.68
CA SER A 216 13.85 -2.76 -4.15
C SER A 216 14.97 -1.94 -4.79
N LEU A 217 16.17 -1.94 -4.19
CA LEU A 217 17.34 -1.25 -4.75
C LEU A 217 17.76 -1.85 -6.10
N LYS A 218 17.60 -3.16 -6.30
CA LYS A 218 17.96 -3.85 -7.55
C LYS A 218 16.99 -3.59 -8.69
N SER A 219 15.76 -3.20 -8.39
CA SER A 219 14.74 -2.86 -9.38
C SER A 219 14.84 -1.43 -9.91
N LEU A 220 15.83 -0.66 -9.47
CA LEU A 220 16.09 0.69 -9.95
C LEU A 220 17.01 0.64 -11.15
N VAL A 221 16.61 1.34 -12.20
CA VAL A 221 17.32 1.41 -13.47
C VAL A 221 17.78 2.85 -13.69
N PRO A 222 19.06 3.10 -14.00
CA PRO A 222 19.51 4.45 -14.32
C PRO A 222 18.87 4.95 -15.61
N VAL A 223 18.67 6.26 -15.72
CA VAL A 223 18.08 6.91 -16.88
C VAL A 223 19.11 7.86 -17.48
N LYS A 224 19.40 7.74 -18.77
CA LYS A 224 20.30 8.63 -19.50
C LYS A 224 19.50 9.41 -20.54
N PHE A 225 19.31 10.69 -20.28
CA PHE A 225 18.75 11.62 -21.25
C PHE A 225 19.83 12.06 -22.23
N THR A 226 19.47 12.13 -23.51
CA THR A 226 20.32 12.73 -24.54
C THR A 226 19.94 14.19 -24.70
N PHE A 227 20.92 15.08 -24.82
CA PHE A 227 20.70 16.51 -24.98
C PHE A 227 21.22 16.97 -26.34
N HIS A 228 20.71 18.09 -26.85
CA HIS A 228 21.26 18.70 -28.04
C HIS A 228 22.67 19.22 -27.72
N SER A 229 23.69 18.58 -28.28
CA SER A 229 25.05 19.07 -28.20
C SER A 229 25.17 20.33 -29.07
N THR A 230 25.25 21.50 -28.43
CA THR A 230 25.81 22.72 -29.05
C THR A 230 27.33 22.70 -28.97
N SER A 231 27.97 21.59 -29.32
CA SER A 231 29.43 21.48 -29.40
C SER A 231 29.86 20.96 -30.76
N ASN A 232 29.66 21.80 -31.78
CA ASN A 232 30.41 21.69 -33.04
C ASN A 232 31.11 23.02 -33.36
N ALA A 233 31.80 23.55 -32.35
CA ALA A 233 32.81 24.57 -32.50
C ALA A 233 33.98 24.18 -31.58
N HIS A 234 34.77 23.18 -31.98
CA HIS A 234 36.17 23.01 -31.57
C HIS A 234 36.77 21.79 -32.29
N LEU A 235 36.99 21.93 -33.60
CA LEU A 235 38.03 21.21 -34.34
C LEU A 235 38.58 22.11 -35.45
N VAL A 236 39.03 23.32 -35.11
CA VAL A 236 40.07 24.02 -35.89
C VAL A 236 40.89 24.89 -34.93
N GLY A 237 42.20 24.65 -34.87
CA GLY A 237 43.22 25.66 -34.63
C GLY A 237 43.31 26.28 -33.23
N SER A 238 44.29 25.80 -32.47
CA SER A 238 44.90 26.44 -31.30
C SER A 238 45.21 27.93 -31.50
N THR A 239 44.87 28.78 -30.51
CA THR A 239 45.84 29.64 -29.77
C THR A 239 45.18 30.41 -28.62
N ALA A 240 45.56 30.03 -27.40
CA ALA A 240 45.73 30.82 -26.16
C ALA A 240 44.71 31.92 -25.74
N SER A 241 44.00 31.70 -24.62
CA SER A 241 44.30 32.29 -23.28
C SER A 241 43.18 31.99 -22.26
N PRO A 242 43.47 31.80 -20.96
CA PRO A 242 42.48 31.40 -19.96
C PRO A 242 41.94 32.62 -19.17
N THR A 243 40.64 32.89 -19.25
CA THR A 243 39.96 33.77 -18.29
C THR A 243 38.67 33.14 -17.81
N GLN A 244 38.71 32.73 -16.54
CA GLN A 244 37.65 32.66 -15.53
C GLN A 244 36.21 32.79 -16.04
N ASP A 245 35.49 31.67 -16.17
CA ASP A 245 34.01 31.64 -16.22
C ASP A 245 33.47 30.26 -15.82
N GLU A 246 33.71 29.86 -14.57
CA GLU A 246 33.14 28.63 -13.97
C GLU A 246 31.65 28.80 -13.58
N GLN A 247 31.12 30.03 -13.54
CA GLN A 247 29.74 30.31 -13.10
C GLN A 247 28.72 30.37 -14.26
N ALA A 248 29.16 30.48 -15.52
CA ALA A 248 28.27 30.52 -16.69
C ALA A 248 27.83 29.12 -17.17
N LYS A 249 28.65 28.09 -16.92
CA LYS A 249 28.36 26.69 -17.32
C LYS A 249 27.17 26.09 -16.57
N SER A 250 27.02 26.37 -15.28
CA SER A 250 25.98 25.78 -14.43
C SER A 250 24.56 26.23 -14.81
N LYS A 251 24.39 27.46 -15.31
CA LYS A 251 23.08 27.97 -15.76
C LYS A 251 22.68 27.46 -17.15
N GLN A 252 23.63 27.14 -18.02
CA GLN A 252 23.33 26.65 -19.37
C GLN A 252 22.90 25.17 -19.39
N GLU A 253 23.45 24.33 -18.51
CA GLU A 253 23.03 22.92 -18.38
C GLU A 253 21.60 22.78 -17.80
N GLU A 254 21.16 23.75 -17.00
CA GLU A 254 19.80 23.79 -16.45
C GLU A 254 18.71 24.00 -17.51
N GLN A 255 19.04 24.60 -18.67
CA GLN A 255 18.06 24.97 -19.70
C GLN A 255 18.03 24.05 -20.93
N GLN A 256 18.95 23.09 -21.03
CA GLN A 256 18.96 22.18 -22.18
C GLN A 256 17.83 21.15 -22.06
N SER A 257 16.88 21.23 -22.99
CA SER A 257 15.79 20.27 -23.10
C SER A 257 16.30 18.94 -23.66
N PRO A 258 15.91 17.80 -23.07
CA PRO A 258 16.32 16.49 -23.56
C PRO A 258 15.64 16.18 -24.90
N ILE A 259 16.33 15.43 -25.76
CA ILE A 259 15.90 15.06 -27.11
C ILE A 259 15.85 13.55 -27.26
N CYS A 260 14.97 13.08 -28.15
CA CYS A 260 14.96 11.68 -28.56
C CYS A 260 16.15 11.40 -29.50
N PRO A 261 16.97 10.37 -29.25
CA PRO A 261 18.11 10.04 -30.11
C PRO A 261 17.75 9.73 -31.57
N SER A 262 16.59 9.10 -31.80
CA SER A 262 16.19 8.63 -33.14
C SER A 262 15.56 9.73 -33.99
N CYS A 263 14.56 10.44 -33.48
CA CYS A 263 13.84 11.48 -34.25
C CYS A 263 14.34 12.91 -33.98
N LYS A 264 15.29 13.10 -33.05
CA LYS A 264 15.78 14.40 -32.58
C LYS A 264 14.70 15.36 -32.07
N GLY A 265 13.48 14.86 -31.88
CA GLY A 265 12.38 15.64 -31.33
C GLY A 265 12.60 15.91 -29.84
N VAL A 266 12.37 17.16 -29.42
CA VAL A 266 12.42 17.57 -28.00
C VAL A 266 11.42 16.74 -27.19
N ILE A 267 11.88 16.19 -26.07
CA ILE A 267 11.07 15.47 -25.11
C ILE A 267 10.41 16.48 -24.18
N SER A 268 9.09 16.38 -24.05
CA SER A 268 8.28 17.24 -23.18
C SER A 268 7.19 16.42 -22.52
N ASN A 269 6.45 17.02 -21.58
CA ASN A 269 5.38 16.35 -20.85
C ASN A 269 4.26 15.79 -21.75
N ASN A 270 4.16 16.26 -23.00
CA ASN A 270 3.17 15.78 -23.97
C ASN A 270 3.56 14.46 -24.63
N LYS A 271 4.86 14.13 -24.68
CA LYS A 271 5.35 12.94 -25.35
C LYS A 271 5.49 11.80 -24.35
N ILE A 272 4.91 10.66 -24.67
CA ILE A 272 5.16 9.42 -23.95
C ILE A 272 6.58 8.96 -24.32
N ILE A 273 7.35 8.57 -23.31
CA ILE A 273 8.72 8.14 -23.46
C ILE A 273 8.92 6.77 -22.80
N PHE A 274 9.81 5.98 -23.39
CA PHE A 274 10.17 4.66 -22.93
C PHE A 274 11.65 4.62 -22.58
N LEU A 275 11.96 3.92 -21.49
CA LEU A 275 13.29 3.60 -21.01
C LEU A 275 13.61 2.16 -21.38
N MET A 276 14.82 1.96 -21.92
CA MET A 276 15.38 0.63 -22.14
C MET A 276 16.22 0.22 -20.94
N LYS A 277 15.81 -0.82 -20.20
CA LYS A 277 16.44 -1.23 -18.94
C LYS A 277 17.95 -1.53 -19.03
N PRO A 278 18.44 -2.33 -19.98
CA PRO A 278 19.84 -2.75 -19.98
C PRO A 278 20.80 -1.60 -20.35
N CYS A 279 20.37 -0.66 -21.19
CA CYS A 279 21.24 0.39 -21.72
C CYS A 279 20.92 1.80 -21.20
N ALA A 280 19.86 1.97 -20.41
CA ALA A 280 19.43 3.23 -19.81
C ALA A 280 19.05 4.35 -20.80
N HIS A 281 18.89 4.06 -22.09
CA HIS A 281 18.51 5.06 -23.09
C HIS A 281 17.01 5.35 -23.08
N VAL A 282 16.65 6.61 -23.29
CA VAL A 282 15.26 7.09 -23.37
C VAL A 282 14.90 7.42 -24.80
N ILE A 283 13.76 6.90 -25.26
CA ILE A 283 13.26 7.04 -26.64
C ILE A 283 11.78 7.43 -26.59
N CYS A 284 11.30 8.25 -27.54
CA CYS A 284 9.89 8.60 -27.61
C CYS A 284 9.03 7.45 -28.15
N LYS A 285 7.75 7.41 -27.76
CA LYS A 285 6.79 6.35 -28.15
C LYS A 285 6.82 6.00 -29.63
N THR A 286 6.77 7.00 -30.50
CA THR A 286 6.75 6.79 -31.96
C THR A 286 7.95 6.00 -32.45
N CYS A 287 9.15 6.30 -31.96
CA CYS A 287 10.38 5.61 -32.33
C CYS A 287 10.51 4.25 -31.63
N THR A 288 9.98 4.11 -30.42
CA THR A 288 9.92 2.81 -29.75
C THR A 288 9.04 1.83 -30.53
N ASP A 289 7.85 2.28 -30.96
CA ASP A 289 6.88 1.43 -31.65
C ASP A 289 7.31 1.12 -33.10
N SER A 290 8.01 2.05 -33.78
CA SER A 290 8.44 1.86 -35.17
C SER A 290 9.81 1.20 -35.34
N LEU A 291 10.76 1.42 -34.42
CA LEU A 291 12.15 0.95 -34.56
C LEU A 291 12.52 -0.10 -33.51
N VAL A 292 12.25 0.17 -32.23
CA VAL A 292 12.74 -0.68 -31.13
C VAL A 292 11.95 -1.99 -31.02
N ARG A 293 10.62 -1.93 -31.01
CA ARG A 293 9.76 -3.12 -30.86
C ARG A 293 9.90 -4.09 -32.05
N PRO A 294 9.91 -3.63 -33.32
CA PRO A 294 10.07 -4.56 -34.45
C PRO A 294 11.47 -5.18 -34.52
N ALA A 295 12.51 -4.44 -34.13
CA ALA A 295 13.89 -4.91 -34.18
C ALA A 295 14.33 -5.66 -32.91
N HIS A 296 13.57 -5.60 -31.82
CA HIS A 296 13.97 -6.11 -30.49
C HIS A 296 15.37 -5.64 -30.05
N GLN A 297 15.72 -4.40 -30.41
CA GLN A 297 17.08 -3.87 -30.25
C GLN A 297 17.06 -2.36 -29.98
N CYS A 298 18.02 -1.88 -29.18
CA CYS A 298 18.17 -0.46 -28.89
C CYS A 298 18.77 0.32 -30.06
N VAL A 299 18.13 1.40 -30.50
CA VAL A 299 18.57 2.25 -31.63
C VAL A 299 19.89 3.02 -31.37
N VAL A 300 20.34 3.12 -30.11
CA VAL A 300 21.53 3.93 -29.75
C VAL A 300 22.78 3.06 -29.61
N CYS A 301 22.64 1.84 -29.09
CA CYS A 301 23.77 1.01 -28.70
C CYS A 301 23.63 -0.44 -29.12
N ASP A 302 22.63 -0.75 -29.95
CA ASP A 302 22.44 -2.07 -30.57
C ASP A 302 22.32 -3.24 -29.59
N HIS A 303 21.99 -2.96 -28.32
CA HIS A 303 21.78 -3.99 -27.32
C HIS A 303 20.45 -4.70 -27.59
N LEU A 304 20.44 -6.04 -27.54
CA LEU A 304 19.23 -6.84 -27.63
C LEU A 304 18.30 -6.56 -26.43
N LEU A 305 17.00 -6.44 -26.69
CA LEU A 305 15.97 -6.06 -25.73
C LEU A 305 14.82 -7.06 -25.74
N GLY A 306 14.40 -7.51 -24.55
CA GLY A 306 13.12 -8.19 -24.38
C GLY A 306 11.96 -7.20 -24.22
N ASP A 307 10.73 -7.66 -24.41
CA ASP A 307 9.54 -6.82 -24.22
C ASP A 307 9.40 -6.27 -22.79
N GLN A 308 9.92 -7.03 -21.80
CA GLN A 308 9.93 -6.62 -20.39
C GLN A 308 10.99 -5.57 -20.06
N ASP A 309 11.96 -5.35 -20.96
CA ASP A 309 13.03 -4.37 -20.79
C ASP A 309 12.61 -2.96 -21.25
N ILE A 310 11.44 -2.85 -21.88
CA ILE A 310 10.88 -1.59 -22.36
C ILE A 310 9.91 -1.07 -21.29
N VAL A 311 10.32 -0.05 -20.53
CA VAL A 311 9.51 0.56 -19.46
C VAL A 311 8.97 1.90 -19.91
N GLU A 312 7.67 2.10 -19.84
CA GLU A 312 7.06 3.43 -20.02
C GLU A 312 7.37 4.31 -18.81
N LEU A 313 7.97 5.49 -19.00
CA LEU A 313 8.15 6.44 -17.90
C LEU A 313 6.85 7.19 -17.64
N LYS A 314 6.38 7.14 -16.39
CA LYS A 314 5.12 7.73 -15.97
C LYS A 314 5.23 9.22 -15.75
N ARG A 315 4.30 9.93 -16.38
CA ARG A 315 4.03 11.36 -16.23
C ARG A 315 2.68 11.58 -15.58
N GLU A 316 2.53 12.67 -14.82
CA GLU A 316 1.30 12.97 -14.08
C GLU A 316 0.20 13.57 -14.97
N GLY A 317 0.60 14.35 -15.98
CA GLY A 317 -0.31 14.79 -17.03
C GLY A 317 0.22 15.95 -17.87
N THR A 318 -0.56 16.38 -18.86
CA THR A 318 -0.25 17.53 -19.73
C THR A 318 -1.03 18.80 -19.39
N GLY A 319 -1.93 18.78 -18.41
CA GLY A 319 -2.88 19.86 -18.16
C GLY A 319 -3.98 20.02 -19.22
N PHE A 320 -4.00 19.19 -20.28
CA PHE A 320 -5.03 19.19 -21.32
C PHE A 320 -5.97 17.97 -21.19
N ALA A 321 -7.20 18.11 -21.70
CA ALA A 321 -8.35 17.22 -21.47
C ALA A 321 -8.17 15.72 -21.83
N GLY A 322 -7.09 15.33 -22.49
CA GLY A 322 -6.83 13.93 -22.88
C GLY A 322 -5.59 13.30 -22.26
N GLY A 323 -4.85 13.99 -21.39
CA GLY A 323 -3.45 13.69 -21.15
C GLY A 323 -2.98 13.50 -19.71
N GLY A 324 -3.83 13.11 -18.76
CA GLY A 324 -3.44 12.81 -17.36
C GLY A 324 -4.53 13.13 -16.32
N LEU A 325 -4.14 13.21 -15.05
CA LEU A 325 -5.02 13.52 -13.90
C LEU A 325 -5.38 15.03 -13.87
N ALA A 326 -6.06 15.54 -14.90
CA ALA A 326 -6.33 16.97 -15.08
C ALA A 326 -7.50 17.53 -14.23
N GLU A 327 -8.20 16.69 -13.47
CA GLU A 327 -9.33 17.10 -12.63
C GLU A 327 -9.11 16.65 -11.19
N SER A 328 -9.21 17.59 -10.26
CA SER A 328 -9.31 17.31 -8.83
C SER A 328 -10.74 17.53 -8.37
N SER A 329 -11.25 16.62 -7.54
CA SER A 329 -12.58 16.73 -6.94
C SER A 329 -12.48 16.76 -5.43
N ARG A 330 -13.12 17.75 -4.81
CA ARG A 330 -13.32 17.81 -3.36
C ARG A 330 -14.79 17.53 -3.06
N THR A 331 -15.04 16.43 -2.36
CA THR A 331 -16.38 16.10 -1.86
C THR A 331 -16.69 16.96 -0.64
N GLY A 332 -17.63 17.90 -0.77
CA GLY A 332 -18.18 18.67 0.35
C GLY A 332 -19.50 18.10 0.86
N VAL A 333 -19.99 18.66 1.96
CA VAL A 333 -21.33 18.36 2.50
C VAL A 333 -22.37 18.76 1.45
N ALA A 334 -23.28 17.84 1.12
CA ALA A 334 -24.39 18.13 0.22
C ALA A 334 -25.25 19.26 0.79
N PHE A 335 -25.69 20.18 -0.06
CA PHE A 335 -26.65 21.19 0.36
C PHE A 335 -27.96 20.49 0.73
N GLN A 336 -28.30 20.46 2.02
CA GLN A 336 -29.61 20.06 2.51
C GLN A 336 -30.47 21.32 2.52
N GLY A 337 -31.28 21.49 1.50
CA GLY A 337 -32.30 22.53 1.39
C GLY A 337 -33.56 21.93 0.79
#